data_AF-A0A918Y6Y9-F1
#
_entry.id   AF-A0A918Y6Y9-F1
#
_cell.length_a   1.000
_cell.length_b   1.000
_cell.length_c   1.000
_cell.angle_alpha   90.00
_cell.angle_beta   90.00
_cell.angle_gamma   90.00
#
_symmetry.space_group_name_H-M   'P 1'
#
loop_
_entity.id
_entity.type
_entity.pdbx_description
1 polymer ?
#
loop_
_entity_poly.entity_id
_entity_poly.type
_entity_poly.pdbx_seq_one_letter_code
_entity_poly.pdbx_strand_id
1 'polypeptide(L)'
;MLDSGEIDALVSANVPECVLAGSPNVRRLFPDFEPLERDYYRRMGIFPIMHTMVIRRDLLRDRPGLAHGVYRIFSRAKDAAADRYGQNGRLYQVQTMVPWMNALVERNREEFPEDWWPYGITVNRTALDANLRYHHEQGLTTRQWRIEDVFAAELLAT
;
A
#
# COMPACT_ATOMS: atom_id res chain seq x y z
N MET A 1 -9.12 -27.75 -2.11
CA MET A 1 -10.07 -26.74 -2.58
C MET A 1 -9.71 -26.22 -3.97
N LEU A 2 -8.84 -25.20 -4.12
CA LEU A 2 -8.57 -24.60 -5.44
C LEU A 2 -7.87 -25.58 -6.41
N ASP A 3 -6.80 -26.23 -5.94
CA ASP A 3 -6.04 -27.19 -6.77
C ASP A 3 -6.83 -28.45 -7.15
N SER A 4 -7.75 -28.85 -6.27
CA SER A 4 -8.64 -30.00 -6.48
C SER A 4 -9.88 -29.66 -7.32
N GLY A 5 -10.07 -28.40 -7.73
CA GLY A 5 -11.23 -27.96 -8.50
C GLY A 5 -12.53 -27.86 -7.71
N GLU A 6 -12.46 -27.85 -6.37
CA GLU A 6 -13.65 -27.68 -5.52
C GLU A 6 -14.18 -26.25 -5.54
N ILE A 7 -13.29 -25.28 -5.78
CA ILE A 7 -13.62 -23.88 -6.06
C ILE A 7 -12.94 -23.47 -7.36
N ASP A 8 -13.61 -22.68 -8.18
CA ASP A 8 -13.08 -22.25 -9.49
C ASP A 8 -12.08 -21.09 -9.38
N ALA A 9 -12.22 -20.24 -8.37
CA ALA A 9 -11.42 -19.05 -8.19
C ALA A 9 -11.22 -18.70 -6.71
N LEU A 10 -10.13 -17.99 -6.43
CA LEU A 10 -9.81 -17.47 -5.10
C LEU A 10 -9.25 -16.05 -5.22
N VAL A 11 -9.82 -15.13 -4.44
CA VAL A 11 -9.24 -13.81 -4.18
C VAL A 11 -8.50 -13.89 -2.85
N SER A 12 -7.18 -13.73 -2.88
CA SER A 12 -6.31 -13.85 -1.70
C SER A 12 -5.18 -12.84 -1.77
N ALA A 13 -4.78 -12.33 -0.60
CA ALA A 13 -3.59 -11.48 -0.47
C ALA A 13 -2.29 -12.29 -0.60
N ASN A 14 -2.29 -13.52 -0.10
CA ASN A 14 -1.15 -14.42 -0.20
C ASN A 14 -1.28 -15.32 -1.44
N VAL A 15 -0.17 -15.57 -2.12
CA VAL A 15 -0.11 -16.53 -3.21
C VAL A 15 -0.40 -17.93 -2.64
N PRO A 16 -1.40 -18.67 -3.16
CA PRO A 16 -1.69 -20.01 -2.69
C PRO A 16 -0.49 -20.96 -2.86
N GLU A 17 -0.29 -21.85 -1.89
CA GLU A 17 0.85 -22.78 -1.87
C GLU A 17 0.94 -23.65 -3.14
N CYS A 18 -0.20 -24.11 -3.68
CA CYS A 18 -0.22 -24.91 -4.91
C CYS A 18 0.37 -24.16 -6.12
N VAL A 19 0.24 -22.82 -6.16
CA VAL A 19 0.87 -22.00 -7.22
C VAL A 19 2.37 -21.92 -7.02
N LEU A 20 2.84 -21.78 -5.78
CA LEU A 20 4.27 -21.79 -5.45
C LEU A 20 4.91 -23.15 -5.72
N ALA A 21 4.17 -24.23 -5.48
CA ALA A 21 4.57 -25.59 -5.80
C ALA A 21 4.52 -25.91 -7.32
N GLY A 22 4.07 -24.96 -8.15
CA GLY A 22 4.04 -25.12 -9.61
C GLY A 22 2.92 -26.02 -10.12
N SER A 23 1.79 -26.10 -9.40
CA SER A 23 0.64 -26.88 -9.88
C SER A 23 0.22 -26.42 -11.28
N PRO A 24 0.02 -27.35 -12.24
CA PRO A 24 -0.47 -27.01 -13.57
C PRO A 24 -1.97 -26.65 -13.58
N ASN A 25 -2.70 -26.93 -12.50
CA ASN A 25 -4.15 -26.74 -12.43
C ASN A 25 -4.54 -25.31 -12.05
N VAL A 26 -3.63 -24.55 -11.45
CA VAL A 26 -3.92 -23.22 -10.90
C VAL A 26 -2.99 -22.19 -11.54
N ARG A 27 -3.59 -21.09 -12.01
CA ARG A 27 -2.86 -19.94 -12.58
C ARG A 27 -3.43 -18.63 -12.07
N ARG A 28 -2.66 -17.55 -12.18
CA ARG A 28 -3.20 -16.20 -11.99
C ARG A 28 -4.29 -15.92 -13.03
N LEU A 29 -5.37 -15.29 -12.62
CA LEU A 29 -6.43 -14.83 -13.53
C LEU A 29 -5.88 -13.83 -14.56
N PHE A 30 -4.98 -12.95 -14.12
CA PHE A 30 -4.23 -12.02 -14.95
C PHE A 30 -2.74 -12.41 -14.94
N PRO A 31 -2.23 -13.09 -15.97
CA PRO A 31 -0.82 -13.49 -16.05
C PRO A 31 0.14 -12.30 -16.12
N ASP A 32 -0.29 -11.22 -16.78
CA ASP A 32 0.40 -9.95 -17.01
C ASP A 32 -0.04 -8.87 -16.00
N PHE A 33 -0.03 -9.23 -14.72
CA PHE A 33 -0.50 -8.35 -13.64
C PHE A 33 0.26 -7.02 -13.54
N GLU A 34 1.59 -7.00 -13.72
CA GLU A 34 2.37 -5.75 -13.57
C GLU A 34 1.93 -4.65 -14.56
N PRO A 35 1.84 -4.88 -15.89
CA PRO A 35 1.29 -3.88 -16.81
C PRO A 35 -0.13 -3.41 -16.47
N LEU A 36 -1.00 -4.33 -16.04
CA LEU A 36 -2.40 -4.01 -15.69
C LEU A 36 -2.49 -3.15 -14.41
N GLU A 37 -1.66 -3.45 -13.41
CA GLU A 37 -1.56 -2.67 -12.17
C GLU A 37 -1.01 -1.26 -12.43
N ARG A 38 -0.01 -1.13 -13.33
CA ARG A 38 0.50 0.18 -13.76
C ARG A 38 -0.56 0.99 -14.49
N ASP A 39 -1.30 0.36 -15.40
CA ASP A 39 -2.43 1.01 -16.09
C ASP A 39 -3.53 1.44 -15.11
N TYR A 40 -3.86 0.62 -14.12
CA TYR A 40 -4.76 0.99 -13.03
C TYR A 40 -4.25 2.24 -12.29
N TYR A 41 -2.96 2.26 -11.91
CA TYR A 41 -2.35 3.41 -11.26
C TYR A 41 -2.44 4.67 -12.13
N ARG A 42 -2.13 4.61 -13.43
CA ARG A 42 -2.24 5.76 -14.34
C ARG A 42 -3.66 6.30 -14.43
N ARG A 43 -4.65 5.42 -14.49
CA ARG A 43 -6.07 5.83 -14.62
C ARG A 43 -6.65 6.40 -13.33
N MET A 44 -6.25 5.84 -12.19
CA MET A 44 -6.88 6.13 -10.91
C MET A 44 -6.07 7.05 -10.01
N GLY A 45 -4.75 7.11 -10.21
CA GLY A 45 -3.82 7.77 -9.29
C GLY A 45 -3.74 7.08 -7.92
N ILE A 46 -4.16 5.82 -7.81
CA ILE A 46 -4.22 5.07 -6.55
C ILE A 46 -3.19 3.96 -6.59
N PHE A 47 -2.20 4.04 -5.70
CA PHE A 47 -1.41 2.88 -5.31
C PHE A 47 -1.96 2.34 -3.98
N PRO A 48 -2.40 1.07 -3.90
CA PRO A 48 -3.19 0.59 -2.75
C PRO A 48 -2.52 0.77 -1.38
N ILE A 49 -3.28 1.31 -0.43
CA ILE A 49 -2.86 1.42 0.97
C ILE A 49 -3.07 0.07 1.66
N MET A 50 -2.00 -0.49 2.24
CA MET A 50 -2.07 -1.79 2.94
C MET A 50 -2.29 -1.66 4.45
N HIS A 51 -1.70 -0.64 5.09
CA HIS A 51 -1.71 -0.48 6.55
C HIS A 51 -2.00 0.97 6.96
N THR A 52 -2.64 1.15 8.12
CA THR A 52 -2.88 2.44 8.76
C THR A 52 -2.51 2.36 10.24
N MET A 53 -1.85 3.40 10.76
CA MET A 53 -1.53 3.51 12.17
C MET A 53 -2.75 3.99 12.96
N VAL A 54 -3.07 3.30 14.05
CA VAL A 54 -4.19 3.65 14.93
C VAL A 54 -3.67 3.99 16.33
N ILE A 55 -4.23 5.04 16.93
CA ILE A 55 -3.91 5.48 18.29
C ILE A 55 -5.23 5.47 19.07
N ARG A 56 -5.17 4.93 20.30
CA ARG A 56 -6.33 4.90 21.18
C ARG A 56 -6.80 6.32 21.49
N ARG A 57 -8.11 6.57 21.39
CA ARG A 57 -8.68 7.92 21.45
C ARG A 57 -8.45 8.64 22.78
N ASP A 58 -8.46 7.92 23.89
CA ASP A 58 -8.13 8.46 25.21
C ASP A 58 -6.69 8.96 25.30
N LEU A 59 -5.73 8.27 24.68
CA LEU A 59 -4.33 8.72 24.63
C LEU A 59 -4.18 10.02 23.85
N LEU A 60 -4.93 10.19 22.76
CA LEU A 60 -4.95 11.45 22.00
C LEU A 60 -5.54 12.60 22.82
N ARG A 61 -6.61 12.34 23.58
CA ARG A 61 -7.21 13.32 24.48
C ARG A 61 -6.25 13.72 25.60
N ASP A 62 -5.58 12.75 26.22
CA ASP A 62 -4.76 12.96 27.40
C ASP A 62 -3.34 13.47 27.04
N ARG A 63 -2.94 13.37 25.77
CA ARG A 63 -1.62 13.80 25.27
C ARG A 63 -1.73 14.57 23.94
N PRO A 64 -2.10 15.87 23.98
CA PRO A 64 -2.11 16.72 22.80
C PRO A 64 -0.77 16.68 22.03
N GLY A 65 -0.81 16.57 20.71
CA GLY A 65 0.38 16.44 19.85
C GLY A 65 0.97 15.02 19.74
N LEU A 66 0.36 14.02 20.39
CA LEU A 66 0.81 12.63 20.27
C LEU A 66 0.70 12.11 18.83
N ALA A 67 -0.36 12.40 18.08
CA ALA A 67 -0.50 11.89 16.72
C ALA A 67 0.56 12.52 15.79
N HIS A 68 0.83 13.82 15.92
CA HIS A 68 1.96 14.48 15.26
C HIS A 68 3.31 13.84 15.61
N GLY A 69 3.52 13.53 16.89
CA GLY A 69 4.74 12.87 17.36
C GLY A 69 4.94 11.50 16.71
N VAL A 70 3.88 10.67 16.70
CA VAL A 70 3.88 9.35 16.05
C VAL A 70 4.09 9.51 14.55
N TYR A 71 3.31 10.36 13.88
CA TYR A 71 3.44 10.64 12.45
C TYR A 71 4.88 10.99 12.08
N ARG A 72 5.50 11.96 12.77
CA ARG A 72 6.88 12.38 12.50
C ARG A 72 7.90 11.25 12.70
N ILE A 73 7.76 10.44 13.74
CA ILE A 73 8.68 9.33 14.00
C ILE A 73 8.59 8.29 12.89
N PHE A 74 7.36 7.92 12.50
CA PHE A 74 7.15 6.92 11.46
C PHE A 74 7.53 7.42 10.06
N SER A 75 7.26 8.69 9.73
CA SER A 75 7.74 9.29 8.48
C SER A 75 9.27 9.26 8.42
N ARG A 76 9.97 9.66 9.50
CA ARG A 76 11.44 9.56 9.57
C ARG A 76 11.95 8.12 9.43
N ALA A 77 11.27 7.16 10.03
CA ALA A 77 11.63 5.75 9.91
C ALA A 77 11.45 5.23 8.47
N LYS A 78 10.36 5.61 7.81
CA LYS A 78 10.10 5.32 6.39
C LYS A 78 11.18 5.95 5.52
N ASP A 79 11.47 7.23 5.69
CA ASP A 79 12.43 7.95 4.86
C ASP A 79 13.84 7.35 5.01
N ALA A 80 14.25 7.01 6.24
CA ALA A 80 15.50 6.30 6.47
C ALA A 80 15.54 4.89 5.83
N ALA A 81 14.40 4.23 5.63
CA ALA A 81 14.33 2.97 4.89
C ALA A 81 14.36 3.21 3.37
N ALA A 82 13.63 4.21 2.87
CA ALA A 82 13.62 4.59 1.46
C ALA A 82 15.00 5.05 0.98
N ASP A 83 15.72 5.81 1.80
CA ASP A 83 17.09 6.26 1.54
C ASP A 83 18.05 5.10 1.31
N ARG A 84 17.82 3.93 1.91
CA ARG A 84 18.64 2.74 1.63
C ARG A 84 18.50 2.30 0.18
N TYR A 85 17.32 2.40 -0.42
CA TYR A 85 17.13 2.10 -1.85
C TYR A 85 17.66 3.21 -2.76
N GLY A 86 17.66 4.46 -2.30
CA GLY A 86 18.25 5.60 -3.01
C GLY A 86 19.79 5.59 -3.02
N GLN A 87 20.40 5.54 -1.82
CA GLN A 87 21.86 5.65 -1.61
C GLN A 87 22.60 4.36 -2.03
N ASN A 88 22.03 3.16 -1.77
CA ASN A 88 22.68 1.89 -2.13
C ASN A 88 22.53 1.53 -3.61
N GLY A 89 21.81 2.34 -4.39
CA GLY A 89 21.86 2.29 -5.85
C GLY A 89 23.24 2.64 -6.42
N ARG A 90 24.13 3.25 -5.62
CA ARG A 90 25.47 3.72 -6.05
C ARG A 90 26.56 2.65 -6.02
N LEU A 91 26.41 1.57 -5.25
CA LEU A 91 27.44 0.54 -5.11
C LEU A 91 26.82 -0.87 -4.96
N TYR A 92 27.02 -1.72 -5.97
CA TYR A 92 26.69 -3.17 -6.02
C TYR A 92 25.24 -3.61 -5.79
N GLN A 93 24.28 -2.74 -5.45
CA GLN A 93 22.86 -3.08 -5.23
C GLN A 93 22.61 -4.30 -4.33
N VAL A 94 23.46 -4.52 -3.32
CA VAL A 94 23.48 -5.74 -2.51
C VAL A 94 22.34 -5.81 -1.47
N GLN A 95 21.30 -4.98 -1.62
CA GLN A 95 20.16 -5.01 -0.71
C GLN A 95 19.30 -6.26 -0.89
N THR A 96 19.33 -6.84 -2.10
CA THR A 96 18.59 -8.07 -2.43
C THR A 96 19.45 -8.97 -3.32
N MET A 97 19.20 -10.27 -3.30
CA MET A 97 19.85 -11.25 -4.20
C MET A 97 19.05 -11.43 -5.50
N VAL A 98 18.44 -10.36 -6.03
CA VAL A 98 17.58 -10.40 -7.21
C VAL A 98 18.29 -9.73 -8.40
N PRO A 99 18.63 -10.47 -9.47
CA PRO A 99 19.22 -9.89 -10.68
C PRO A 99 18.33 -8.81 -11.31
N TRP A 100 18.96 -7.75 -11.83
CA TRP A 100 18.31 -6.62 -12.53
C TRP A 100 17.28 -5.82 -11.71
N MET A 101 17.31 -5.92 -10.37
CA MET A 101 16.46 -5.11 -9.50
C MET A 101 16.61 -3.60 -9.78
N ASN A 102 17.79 -3.14 -10.21
CA ASN A 102 18.04 -1.76 -10.61
C ASN A 102 17.11 -1.29 -11.72
N ALA A 103 16.91 -2.11 -12.75
CA ALA A 103 16.09 -1.75 -13.89
C ALA A 103 14.62 -1.64 -13.49
N LEU A 104 14.16 -2.50 -12.57
CA LEU A 104 12.82 -2.38 -12.01
C LEU A 104 12.65 -1.09 -11.20
N VAL A 105 13.63 -0.74 -10.37
CA VAL A 105 13.63 0.51 -9.60
C VAL A 105 13.62 1.74 -10.51
N GLU A 106 14.44 1.75 -11.56
CA GLU A 106 14.51 2.83 -12.54
C GLU A 106 13.17 3.02 -13.26
N ARG A 107 12.55 1.93 -13.76
CA ARG A 107 11.20 2.00 -14.36
C ARG A 107 10.12 2.46 -13.39
N ASN A 108 10.24 2.11 -12.11
CA ASN A 108 9.31 2.60 -11.09
C ASN A 108 9.47 4.10 -10.85
N ARG A 109 10.69 4.65 -10.91
CA ARG A 109 10.93 6.10 -10.79
C ARG A 109 10.38 6.91 -11.96
N GLU A 110 10.24 6.30 -13.14
CA GLU A 110 9.62 6.95 -14.31
C GLU A 110 8.09 7.04 -14.15
N GLU A 111 7.48 6.10 -13.44
CA GLU A 111 6.02 5.98 -13.29
C GLU A 111 5.49 6.67 -12.03
N PHE A 112 6.18 6.51 -10.91
CA PHE A 112 5.74 7.00 -9.60
C PHE A 112 6.42 8.33 -9.24
N PRO A 113 5.80 9.14 -8.34
CA PRO A 113 6.47 10.24 -7.66
C PRO A 113 7.73 9.80 -6.92
N GLU A 114 8.50 10.76 -6.41
CA GLU A 114 9.72 10.47 -5.65
C GLU A 114 9.46 9.58 -4.41
N ASP A 115 8.34 9.80 -3.72
CA ASP A 115 7.87 8.97 -2.61
C ASP A 115 6.78 8.00 -3.06
N TRP A 116 7.14 6.72 -3.20
CA TRP A 116 6.23 5.65 -3.62
C TRP A 116 5.20 5.27 -2.54
N TRP A 117 5.48 5.56 -1.27
CA TRP A 117 4.60 5.26 -0.14
C TRP A 117 4.43 6.49 0.74
N PRO A 118 3.79 7.54 0.23
CA PRO A 118 3.70 8.79 0.96
C PRO A 118 2.88 8.61 2.24
N TYR A 119 3.37 9.19 3.34
CA TYR A 119 2.61 9.30 4.58
C TYR A 119 1.97 10.68 4.63
N GLY A 120 0.72 10.77 5.08
CA GLY A 120 -0.05 12.01 5.14
C GLY A 120 -1.46 11.85 4.60
N ILE A 121 -2.36 12.76 4.95
CA ILE A 121 -3.78 12.70 4.56
C ILE A 121 -4.00 13.31 3.17
N THR A 122 -3.42 14.47 2.93
CA THR A 122 -3.57 15.27 1.71
C THR A 122 -3.08 14.50 0.50
N VAL A 123 -1.86 13.97 0.58
CA VAL A 123 -1.23 13.19 -0.49
C VAL A 123 -1.96 11.88 -0.78
N ASN A 124 -2.62 11.29 0.21
CA ASN A 124 -3.38 10.04 0.07
C ASN A 124 -4.89 10.24 -0.08
N ARG A 125 -5.38 11.49 -0.19
CA ARG A 125 -6.82 11.80 -0.09
C ARG A 125 -7.65 11.00 -1.10
N THR A 126 -7.19 10.92 -2.35
CA THR A 126 -7.87 10.14 -3.41
C THR A 126 -8.04 8.67 -3.03
N ALA A 127 -6.99 8.03 -2.50
CA ALA A 127 -7.02 6.63 -2.10
C ALA A 127 -7.89 6.42 -0.84
N LEU A 128 -7.81 7.34 0.13
CA LEU A 128 -8.61 7.30 1.35
C LEU A 128 -10.11 7.48 1.07
N ASP A 129 -10.48 8.45 0.23
CA ASP A 129 -11.87 8.68 -0.17
C ASP A 129 -12.43 7.48 -0.94
N ALA A 130 -11.64 6.89 -1.85
CA ALA A 130 -12.02 5.67 -2.54
C ALA A 130 -12.23 4.50 -1.58
N ASN A 131 -11.33 4.31 -0.59
CA ASN A 131 -11.47 3.27 0.42
C ASN A 131 -12.75 3.44 1.24
N LEU A 132 -13.02 4.64 1.77
CA LEU A 132 -14.21 4.90 2.59
C LEU A 132 -15.51 4.75 1.79
N ARG A 133 -15.50 5.14 0.51
CA ARG A 133 -16.62 4.92 -0.41
C ARG A 133 -16.87 3.43 -0.63
N TYR A 134 -15.85 2.66 -1.00
CA TYR A 134 -15.99 1.21 -1.23
C TYR A 134 -16.38 0.45 0.03
N HIS A 135 -15.86 0.84 1.19
CA HIS A 135 -16.24 0.28 2.48
C HIS A 135 -17.76 0.41 2.75
N HIS A 136 -18.36 1.52 2.30
CA HIS A 136 -19.81 1.69 2.40
C HIS A 136 -20.57 0.95 1.29
N GLU A 137 -20.15 1.09 0.02
CA GLU A 137 -20.80 0.43 -1.14
C GLU A 137 -20.84 -1.10 -0.98
N GLN A 138 -19.83 -1.69 -0.32
CA GLN A 138 -19.76 -3.13 -0.05
C GLN A 138 -20.49 -3.54 1.24
N GLY A 139 -21.17 -2.62 1.92
CA GLY A 139 -21.97 -2.91 3.11
C GLY A 139 -21.17 -3.17 4.39
N LEU A 140 -19.86 -2.88 4.39
CA LEU A 140 -19.01 -3.07 5.56
C LEU A 140 -19.23 -1.96 6.62
N THR A 141 -19.72 -0.79 6.21
CA THR A 141 -20.19 0.28 7.12
C THR A 141 -21.64 0.68 6.83
N THR A 142 -22.37 1.02 7.90
CA THR A 142 -23.78 1.47 7.83
C THR A 142 -23.94 2.85 7.18
N ARG A 143 -22.88 3.65 7.11
CA ARG A 143 -22.82 4.92 6.39
C ARG A 143 -21.47 5.09 5.70
N GLN A 144 -21.42 6.01 4.73
CA GLN A 144 -20.17 6.52 4.19
C GLN A 144 -19.54 7.49 5.20
N TRP A 145 -18.34 7.13 5.68
CA TRP A 145 -17.54 7.99 6.55
C TRP A 145 -16.72 8.97 5.70
N ARG A 146 -16.35 10.09 6.31
CA ARG A 146 -15.42 11.06 5.72
C ARG A 146 -14.05 10.92 6.35
N ILE A 147 -13.00 11.34 5.66
CA ILE A 147 -11.63 11.40 6.22
C ILE A 147 -11.62 12.16 7.54
N GLU A 148 -12.35 13.28 7.61
CA GLU A 148 -12.43 14.11 8.82
C GLU A 148 -13.16 13.43 10.00
N ASP A 149 -13.97 12.41 9.74
CA ASP A 149 -14.64 11.65 10.78
C ASP A 149 -13.72 10.58 11.42
N VAL A 150 -12.72 10.11 10.66
CA VAL A 150 -11.93 8.91 11.00
C VAL A 150 -10.53 9.28 11.49
N PHE A 151 -9.90 10.27 10.87
CA PHE A 151 -8.52 10.65 11.18
C PHE A 151 -8.44 11.75 12.24
N ALA A 152 -7.33 11.79 12.97
CA ALA A 152 -7.09 12.83 13.97
C ALA A 152 -7.05 14.20 13.29
N ALA A 153 -7.83 15.16 13.80
CA ALA A 153 -7.95 16.52 13.24
C ALA A 153 -6.58 17.19 13.03
N GLU A 154 -5.64 16.94 13.94
CA GLU A 154 -4.30 17.51 13.90
C GLU A 154 -3.48 17.05 12.68
N LEU A 155 -3.84 15.93 12.04
CA LEU A 155 -3.14 15.38 10.87
C LEU A 155 -3.83 15.69 9.52
N LEU A 156 -4.99 16.34 9.50
CA LEU A 156 -5.78 16.52 8.26
C LEU A 156 -5.07 17.32 7.16
N ALA A 157 -4.08 18.14 7.53
CA ALA A 157 -3.28 18.95 6.61
C ALA A 157 -1.91 18.33 6.28
N THR A 158 -1.62 17.13 6.79
CA THR A 158 -0.41 16.38 6.42
C THR A 158 -0.49 15.80 5.04
#